data_AF-A0A2N1SFD8-F1
#
_entry.id   AF-A0A2N1SFD8-F1
#
_cell.length_a   1.000
_cell.length_b   1.000
_cell.length_c   1.000
_cell.angle_alpha   90.00
_cell.angle_beta   90.00
_cell.angle_gamma   90.00
#
_symmetry.space_group_name_H-M   'P 1'
#
loop_
_entity.id
_entity.type
_entity.pdbx_description
1 polymer ?
#
loop_
_entity_poly.entity_id
_entity_poly.type
_entity_poly.pdbx_seq_one_letter_code
_entity_poly.pdbx_strand_id
1 'polypeptide(L)'
;MAYSEQQWNEAKKLCKLSAQDIRMAKEMGLNPRSLIKNIPNKQQTWKLPVHEWLQSMYEERQEKAGRKLLRKQLALQEEAPGDNERGRL
;
A
#
# COMPACT_ATOMS: atom_id res chain seq x y z
N MET A 1 17.22 -7.21 6.36
CA MET A 1 18.11 -7.67 5.27
C MET A 1 17.82 -6.80 4.05
N ALA A 2 18.83 -6.15 3.47
CA ALA A 2 18.69 -5.49 2.17
C ALA A 2 18.75 -6.58 1.08
N TYR A 3 17.75 -6.63 0.21
CA TYR A 3 17.71 -7.58 -0.91
C TYR A 3 18.49 -7.01 -2.10
N SER A 4 19.26 -7.86 -2.79
CA SER A 4 20.04 -7.41 -3.95
C SER A 4 19.15 -7.10 -5.15
N GLU A 5 19.66 -6.26 -6.07
CA GLU A 5 18.94 -5.98 -7.33
C GLU A 5 18.66 -7.24 -8.14
N GLN A 6 19.55 -8.23 -8.08
CA GLN A 6 19.35 -9.53 -8.73
C GLN A 6 18.09 -10.23 -8.23
N GLN A 7 17.83 -10.21 -6.91
CA GLN A 7 16.62 -10.81 -6.34
C GLN A 7 15.35 -10.07 -6.77
N TRP A 8 15.41 -8.75 -6.86
CA TRP A 8 14.31 -7.95 -7.39
C TRP A 8 14.07 -8.18 -8.87
N ASN A 9 15.12 -8.34 -9.67
CA ASN A 9 15.01 -8.66 -11.09
C ASN A 9 14.45 -10.07 -11.32
N GLU A 10 14.83 -11.04 -10.50
CA GLU A 10 14.27 -12.38 -10.52
C GLU A 10 12.77 -12.36 -10.20
N ALA A 11 12.39 -11.72 -9.08
CA ALA A 11 10.99 -11.56 -8.71
C ALA A 11 10.19 -10.84 -9.80
N LYS A 12 10.76 -9.80 -10.41
CA LYS A 12 10.15 -9.07 -11.53
C LYS A 12 9.81 -9.99 -12.70
N LYS A 13 10.75 -10.85 -13.10
CA LYS A 13 10.56 -11.82 -14.20
C LYS A 13 9.54 -12.89 -13.84
N LEU A 14 9.68 -13.52 -12.67
CA LEU A 14 8.83 -14.63 -12.26
C LEU A 14 7.39 -14.22 -11.96
N CYS A 15 7.20 -13.06 -11.33
CA CYS A 15 5.89 -12.54 -10.93
C CYS A 15 5.26 -11.61 -11.98
N LYS A 16 5.90 -11.45 -13.14
CA LYS A 16 5.47 -10.55 -14.24
C LYS A 16 5.20 -9.12 -13.76
N LEU A 17 6.11 -8.57 -12.96
CA LEU A 17 5.95 -7.24 -12.35
C LEU A 17 6.52 -6.14 -13.26
N SER A 18 5.85 -4.99 -13.29
CA SER A 18 6.37 -3.75 -13.86
C SER A 18 7.30 -3.02 -12.89
N ALA A 19 7.95 -1.94 -13.35
CA ALA A 19 8.74 -1.08 -12.47
C ALA A 19 7.87 -0.41 -11.38
N GLN A 20 6.62 -0.09 -11.72
CA GLN A 20 5.63 0.48 -10.80
C GLN A 20 5.28 -0.53 -9.70
N ASP A 21 5.05 -1.79 -10.07
CA ASP A 21 4.78 -2.86 -9.11
C ASP A 21 5.94 -3.05 -8.12
N ILE A 22 7.19 -3.03 -8.59
CA ILE A 22 8.36 -3.13 -7.71
C ILE A 22 8.42 -1.95 -6.73
N ARG A 23 8.10 -0.73 -7.18
CA ARG A 23 8.00 0.44 -6.31
C ARG A 23 6.90 0.26 -5.25
N MET A 24 5.70 -0.17 -5.65
CA MET A 24 4.57 -0.42 -4.73
C MET A 24 4.92 -1.49 -3.70
N ALA A 25 5.55 -2.59 -4.12
CA ALA A 25 6.00 -3.65 -3.23
C ALA A 25 7.01 -3.14 -2.19
N LYS A 26 7.99 -2.32 -2.61
CA LYS A 26 8.97 -1.71 -1.70
C LYS A 26 8.30 -0.77 -0.69
N GLU A 27 7.40 0.10 -1.14
CA GLU A 27 6.63 1.01 -0.29
C GLU A 27 5.78 0.24 0.73
N MET A 28 5.26 -0.92 0.35
CA MET A 28 4.51 -1.78 1.25
C MET A 28 5.37 -2.59 2.23
N GLY A 29 6.70 -2.57 2.09
CA GLY A 29 7.63 -3.37 2.90
C GLY A 29 7.71 -4.83 2.47
N LEU A 30 7.25 -5.17 1.27
CA LEU A 30 7.37 -6.51 0.72
C LEU A 30 8.79 -6.79 0.22
N ASN A 31 9.12 -8.07 0.14
CA ASN A 31 10.42 -8.52 -0.32
C ASN A 31 10.33 -9.41 -1.56
N PRO A 32 11.39 -9.50 -2.37
CA PRO A 32 11.36 -10.29 -3.61
C PRO A 32 11.10 -11.78 -3.34
N ARG A 33 11.60 -12.33 -2.22
CA ARG A 33 11.35 -13.71 -1.83
C ARG A 33 9.87 -13.99 -1.54
N SER A 34 9.18 -13.06 -0.85
CA SER A 34 7.75 -13.20 -0.55
C SER A 34 6.91 -13.10 -1.81
N LEU A 35 7.31 -12.28 -2.80
CA LEU A 35 6.62 -12.20 -4.09
C LEU A 35 6.71 -13.54 -4.83
N ILE A 36 7.92 -14.10 -4.94
CA ILE A 36 8.14 -15.40 -5.60
C ILE A 36 7.38 -16.53 -4.89
N LYS A 37 7.37 -16.54 -3.55
CA LYS A 37 6.62 -17.54 -2.77
C LYS A 37 5.10 -17.47 -2.98
N ASN A 38 4.58 -16.32 -3.39
CA ASN A 38 3.15 -16.12 -3.63
C ASN A 38 2.72 -16.45 -5.07
N ILE A 39 3.62 -16.91 -5.93
CA ILE A 39 3.25 -17.37 -7.28
C ILE A 39 2.27 -18.55 -7.16
N PRO A 40 1.04 -18.43 -7.68
CA PRO A 40 0.09 -19.52 -7.62
C PRO A 40 0.55 -20.70 -8.49
N ASN A 41 0.39 -21.91 -7.98
CA ASN A 41 0.57 -23.15 -8.72
C ASN A 41 -0.77 -23.62 -9.33
N LYS A 42 -0.72 -24.56 -10.28
CA LYS A 42 -1.88 -24.97 -11.10
C LYS A 42 -3.12 -25.39 -10.31
N GLN A 43 -2.95 -25.87 -9.08
CA GLN A 43 -4.04 -26.31 -8.20
C GLN A 43 -4.64 -25.15 -7.37
N GLN A 44 -3.98 -23.99 -7.30
CA GLN A 44 -4.40 -22.82 -6.55
C GLN A 44 -5.13 -21.82 -7.46
N THR A 45 -6.21 -22.27 -8.13
CA THR A 45 -7.00 -21.44 -9.05
C THR A 45 -7.72 -20.27 -8.38
N TRP A 46 -7.92 -20.35 -7.06
CA TRP A 46 -8.52 -19.30 -6.24
C TRP A 46 -7.56 -18.14 -5.94
N LYS A 47 -6.25 -18.31 -6.19
CA LYS A 47 -5.26 -17.24 -5.97
C LYS A 47 -5.12 -16.39 -7.21
N LEU A 48 -5.13 -15.08 -6.99
CA LEU A 48 -4.79 -14.11 -8.02
C LEU A 48 -3.30 -14.19 -8.39
N PRO A 49 -2.95 -13.85 -9.64
CA PRO A 49 -1.56 -13.59 -10.01
C PRO A 49 -0.93 -12.53 -9.09
N VAL A 50 0.38 -12.66 -8.83
CA VAL A 50 1.08 -11.80 -7.87
C VAL A 50 0.98 -10.31 -8.23
N HIS A 51 0.98 -9.94 -9.52
CA HIS A 51 0.83 -8.54 -9.92
C HIS A 51 -0.55 -7.97 -9.54
N GLU A 52 -1.63 -8.71 -9.80
CA GLU A 52 -3.00 -8.26 -9.51
C GLU A 52 -3.22 -8.18 -8.01
N TRP A 53 -2.77 -9.20 -7.28
CA TRP A 53 -2.82 -9.22 -5.82
C TRP A 53 -2.08 -8.02 -5.21
N LEU A 54 -0.90 -7.70 -5.74
CA LEU A 54 -0.10 -6.56 -5.28
C LEU A 54 -0.81 -5.22 -5.51
N GLN A 55 -1.43 -5.04 -6.67
CA GLN A 55 -2.16 -3.82 -7.00
C GLN A 55 -3.39 -3.64 -6.10
N SER A 56 -4.18 -4.70 -5.92
CA SER A 56 -5.34 -4.69 -5.02
C SER A 56 -4.95 -4.37 -3.57
N MET A 57 -3.88 -4.99 -3.06
CA MET A 57 -3.39 -4.67 -1.72
C MET A 57 -2.89 -3.23 -1.58
N TYR A 58 -2.24 -2.69 -2.61
CA TYR A 58 -1.75 -1.33 -2.59
C TYR A 58 -2.90 -0.33 -2.57
N GLU A 59 -3.89 -0.52 -3.43
CA GLU A 59 -5.10 0.29 -3.48
C GLU A 59 -5.85 0.28 -2.14
N GLU A 60 -6.08 -0.90 -1.57
CA GLU A 60 -6.74 -1.02 -0.26
C GLU A 60 -5.98 -0.28 0.85
N ARG A 61 -4.63 -0.33 0.83
CA ARG A 61 -3.80 0.40 1.79
C ARG A 61 -3.94 1.91 1.60
N GLN A 62 -3.94 2.40 0.36
CA GLN A 62 -4.09 3.83 0.07
C GLN A 62 -5.47 4.34 0.45
N GLU A 63 -6.54 3.59 0.18
CA GLU A 63 -7.89 3.95 0.62
C GLU A 63 -7.97 4.07 2.15
N LYS A 64 -7.43 3.09 2.87
CA LYS A 64 -7.42 3.11 4.35
C LYS A 64 -6.62 4.30 4.88
N ALA A 65 -5.47 4.60 4.28
CA ALA A 65 -4.65 5.75 4.65
C ALA A 65 -5.39 7.08 4.37
N GLY A 66 -6.02 7.22 3.21
CA GLY A 66 -6.82 8.37 2.82
C GLY A 66 -8.01 8.60 3.75
N ARG A 67 -8.77 7.54 4.07
CA ARG A 67 -9.87 7.59 5.06
C ARG A 67 -9.38 8.03 6.44
N LYS A 68 -8.23 7.52 6.89
CA LYS A 68 -7.63 7.92 8.18
C LYS A 68 -7.22 9.38 8.18
N LEU A 69 -6.64 9.87 7.09
CA LEU A 69 -6.25 11.27 6.94
C LEU A 69 -7.47 12.19 6.95
N LEU A 70 -8.51 11.87 6.19
CA LEU A 70 -9.76 12.64 6.16
C LEU A 70 -10.39 12.73 7.55
N ARG A 71 -10.49 11.62 8.27
CA ARG A 71 -11.01 11.60 9.65
C ARG A 71 -10.20 12.50 10.58
N LYS A 72 -8.87 12.50 10.45
CA LYS A 72 -8.00 13.38 11.24
C LYS A 72 -8.20 14.85 10.89
N GLN A 73 -8.38 15.18 9.60
CA GLN A 73 -8.64 16.56 9.16
C GLN A 73 -9.98 17.08 9.67
N LEU A 74 -11.05 16.28 9.56
CA LEU A 74 -12.37 16.63 10.07
C LEU A 74 -12.34 16.88 11.59
N ALA A 75 -11.68 16.00 12.35
CA ALA A 75 -11.52 16.20 13.79
C ALA A 75 -10.75 17.50 14.14
N LEU A 76 -9.72 17.85 13.36
CA LEU A 76 -8.97 19.10 13.57
C LEU A 76 -9.81 20.35 13.22
N GLN A 77 -10.77 20.24 12.31
CA GLN A 77 -11.68 21.33 11.94
C GLN A 77 -12.80 21.52 12.98
N GLU A 78 -13.28 20.45 13.59
CA GLU A 78 -14.29 20.50 14.67
C GLU A 78 -13.71 21.05 16.00
N GLU A 79 -12.41 20.87 16.24
CA GLU A 79 -11.69 21.36 17.42
C GLU A 79 -11.14 22.80 17.26
N ALA A 80 -11.35 23.45 16.11
CA ALA A 80 -10.97 24.85 15.93
C ALA A 80 -11.87 25.73 16.83
N PRO A 81 -11.31 26.57 17.71
CA PRO A 81 -12.10 27.33 18.66
C PRO A 81 -12.99 28.30 17.89
N GLY A 82 -14.30 28.11 17.99
CA GLY A 82 -15.27 29.13 17.60
C GLY A 82 -14.96 30.40 18.39
N ASP A 83 -14.63 31.47 17.67
CA ASP A 83 -14.31 32.79 18.18
C ASP A 83 -15.29 33.20 19.28
N ASN A 84 -14.86 33.12 20.54
CA ASN A 84 -15.60 33.70 21.65
C ASN A 84 -15.25 35.19 21.75
N GLU A 85 -15.64 35.97 20.74
CA GLU A 85 -15.70 37.44 20.82
C GLU A 85 -17.07 37.90 21.30
N ARG A 86 -17.59 37.33 22.39
CA ARG A 86 -18.73 37.89 23.12
C ARG A 86 -18.34 38.23 24.54
N GLY A 87 -18.15 39.52 24.80
CA GLY A 87 -18.23 40.08 26.15
C GLY A 87 -17.12 41.05 26.57
N ARG A 88 -16.63 41.91 25.67
CA ARG A 88 -16.11 43.22 26.10
C ARG A 88 -17.31 44.17 26.10
N LEU A 89 -17.84 44.49 27.28
CA LEU A 89 -18.50 45.74 27.67
C LEU A 89 -18.87 45.68 29.15
#